data_AF-A0A8H5HBG1-F1
#
_entry.id   AF-A0A8H5HBG1-F1
#
_cell.length_a   1.000
_cell.length_b   1.000
_cell.length_c   1.000
_cell.angle_alpha   90.00
_cell.angle_beta   90.00
_cell.angle_gamma   90.00
#
_symmetry.space_group_name_H-M   'P 1'
#
loop_
_entity.id
_entity.type
_entity.pdbx_description
1 polymer ?
#
loop_
_entity_poly.entity_id
_entity_poly.type
_entity_poly.pdbx_seq_one_letter_code
_entity_poly.pdbx_strand_id
1 'polypeptide(L)'
;MSSSATNDPPVPPVVLGTGNNILINPLQRGNLVLDCIRNVGKEFGDIIADYQVGRTTGVLFLSLKYHRLHPEYVHIRVEKLGHSYTLRILLILCDITEHRDAIRELTKVCLINNITVLVAFSFEEAGHYLSTLKQFEHKPPDMIKERVDKDYNAILRTALTSISKVNKTDVETLRTSFGSFANIAKATPEQLRNLPGFGQIKVKNIKNTFEKPVRNNATRTLPAMIAATQSAAANSKEAPQEGSAEFLTPAVMASANETEKEILSTRPPREPSPVWDIELDLNDDDLPPAERGPLPGHSPRPFDIDLDLN
;
A
#
# COMPACT_ATOMS: atom_id res chain seq x y z
N MET A 1 -37.36 -28.37 32.04
CA MET A 1 -37.11 -27.54 30.85
C MET A 1 -35.89 -26.70 31.13
N SER A 2 -34.74 -27.12 30.60
CA SER A 2 -33.44 -26.46 30.81
C SER A 2 -33.25 -25.40 29.74
N SER A 3 -33.18 -24.13 30.13
CA SER A 3 -32.88 -23.02 29.22
C SER A 3 -31.37 -22.81 29.15
N SER A 4 -30.82 -23.18 27.99
CA SER A 4 -29.45 -22.96 27.56
C SER A 4 -29.12 -21.46 27.44
N ALA A 5 -28.13 -20.99 28.19
CA ALA A 5 -27.53 -19.68 27.98
C ALA A 5 -26.58 -19.74 26.77
N THR A 6 -26.84 -18.89 25.77
CA THR A 6 -26.01 -18.71 24.59
C THR A 6 -24.76 -17.91 24.95
N ASN A 7 -23.58 -18.49 24.68
CA ASN A 7 -22.28 -17.83 24.76
C ASN A 7 -22.09 -16.91 23.54
N ASP A 8 -22.47 -15.65 23.67
CA ASP A 8 -21.99 -14.60 22.76
C ASP A 8 -20.62 -14.08 23.26
N PRO A 9 -19.66 -13.80 22.35
CA PRO A 9 -18.38 -13.23 22.74
C PRO A 9 -18.56 -11.84 23.37
N PRO A 10 -17.76 -11.46 24.38
CA PRO A 10 -17.94 -10.21 25.10
C PRO A 10 -17.71 -9.03 24.14
N VAL A 11 -18.77 -8.23 23.97
CA VAL A 11 -18.68 -6.93 23.31
C VAL A 11 -17.63 -6.10 24.05
N PRO A 12 -16.64 -5.53 23.33
CA PRO A 12 -15.60 -4.76 24.00
C PRO A 12 -16.20 -3.59 24.78
N PRO A 13 -15.65 -3.23 25.95
CA PRO A 13 -16.13 -2.09 26.71
C PRO A 13 -15.86 -0.82 25.91
N VAL A 14 -16.86 -0.39 25.15
CA VAL A 14 -16.84 0.89 24.46
C VAL A 14 -16.99 1.96 25.53
N VAL A 15 -15.87 2.39 26.10
CA VAL A 15 -15.85 3.62 26.89
C VAL A 15 -16.30 4.72 25.94
N LEU A 16 -17.50 5.24 26.19
CA LEU A 16 -18.12 6.31 25.42
C LEU A 16 -17.33 7.60 25.68
N GLY A 17 -16.28 7.82 24.89
CA GLY A 17 -15.63 9.12 24.82
C GLY A 17 -16.63 10.14 24.31
N THR A 18 -17.19 10.94 25.21
CA THR A 18 -18.13 12.02 24.90
C THR A 18 -17.35 13.23 24.38
N GLY A 19 -17.07 13.27 23.08
CA GLY A 19 -16.57 14.46 22.38
C GLY A 19 -15.28 14.27 21.57
N ASN A 20 -14.68 15.39 21.17
CA ASN A 20 -13.39 15.46 20.46
C ASN A 20 -12.20 15.34 21.43
N ASN A 21 -12.31 14.45 22.41
CA ASN A 21 -11.28 14.19 23.41
C ASN A 21 -10.60 12.85 23.14
N ILE A 22 -9.30 12.76 23.39
CA ILE A 22 -8.55 11.51 23.47
C ILE A 22 -8.63 11.03 24.92
N LEU A 23 -9.04 9.78 25.10
CA LEU A 23 -9.00 9.11 26.39
C LEU A 23 -7.59 8.56 26.61
N ILE A 24 -7.01 8.88 27.76
CA ILE A 24 -5.64 8.56 28.12
C ILE A 24 -5.68 7.63 29.33
N ASN A 25 -4.89 6.57 29.26
CA ASN A 25 -4.71 5.67 30.39
C ASN A 25 -3.99 6.41 31.54
N PRO A 26 -4.47 6.33 32.79
CA PRO A 26 -3.78 6.89 33.96
C PRO A 26 -2.30 6.49 34.09
N LEU A 27 -1.91 5.32 33.55
CA LEU A 27 -0.52 4.85 33.51
C LEU A 27 0.39 5.71 32.62
N GLN A 28 -0.17 6.46 31.68
CA GLN A 28 0.55 7.37 30.78
C GLN A 28 0.69 8.79 31.35
N ARG A 29 0.28 9.02 32.61
CA ARG A 29 0.50 10.31 33.28
C ARG A 29 1.99 10.63 33.36
N GLY A 30 2.36 11.83 32.89
CA GLY A 30 3.75 12.29 32.86
C GLY A 30 4.54 11.90 31.61
N ASN A 31 3.92 11.25 30.62
CA ASN A 31 4.56 11.02 29.33
C ASN A 31 4.65 12.33 28.52
N LEU A 32 5.83 12.66 27.99
CA LEU A 32 6.09 13.87 27.21
C LEU A 32 5.23 13.98 25.94
N VAL A 33 4.77 12.84 25.38
CA VAL A 33 3.83 12.83 24.25
C VAL A 33 2.58 13.64 24.56
N LEU A 34 2.14 13.65 25.83
CA LEU A 34 0.94 14.38 26.25
C LEU A 34 1.07 15.88 25.98
N ASP A 35 2.25 16.48 26.18
CA ASP A 35 2.46 17.92 25.95
C ASP A 35 2.43 18.27 24.46
N CYS A 36 2.82 17.33 23.61
CA CYS A 36 2.85 17.47 22.16
C CYS A 36 1.47 17.29 21.49
N ILE A 37 0.49 16.70 22.17
CA ILE A 37 -0.88 16.58 21.65
C ILE A 37 -1.53 17.98 21.66
N ARG A 38 -1.87 18.49 20.46
CA ARG A 38 -2.49 19.80 20.25
C ARG A 38 -3.80 19.64 19.46
N ASN A 39 -4.67 20.65 19.54
CA ASN A 39 -5.91 20.74 18.75
C ASN A 39 -6.99 19.69 19.12
N VAL A 40 -6.78 18.92 20.19
CA VAL A 40 -7.66 17.84 20.65
C VAL A 40 -7.70 17.84 22.19
N GLY A 41 -8.87 17.59 22.77
CA GLY A 41 -9.02 17.52 24.23
C GLY A 41 -8.38 16.26 24.83
N LYS A 42 -8.02 16.30 26.11
CA LYS A 42 -7.34 15.22 26.84
C LYS A 42 -8.17 14.87 28.06
N GLU A 43 -8.53 13.61 28.20
CA GLU A 43 -9.31 13.13 29.33
C GLU A 43 -8.72 11.82 29.84
N PHE A 44 -8.60 11.66 31.15
CA PHE A 44 -8.12 10.41 31.74
C PHE A 44 -9.30 9.47 31.94
N GLY A 45 -9.20 8.26 31.39
CA GLY A 45 -10.23 7.24 31.50
C GLY A 45 -9.62 5.88 31.77
N ASP A 46 -10.38 4.99 32.41
CA ASP A 46 -9.96 3.61 32.60
C ASP A 46 -10.09 2.86 31.27
N ILE A 47 -8.96 2.65 30.60
CA ILE A 47 -8.87 2.03 29.26
C ILE A 47 -7.75 0.99 29.24
N ILE A 48 -7.90 -0.02 28.39
CA ILE A 48 -6.89 -1.08 28.23
C ILE A 48 -5.72 -0.60 27.34
N ALA A 49 -6.02 0.20 26.31
CA ALA A 49 -5.02 0.85 25.47
C ALA A 49 -4.27 1.95 26.26
N ASP A 50 -3.20 2.50 25.69
CA ASP A 50 -2.50 3.66 26.28
C ASP A 50 -3.22 4.96 25.92
N TYR A 51 -3.66 5.06 24.67
CA TYR A 51 -4.46 6.16 24.14
C TYR A 51 -5.63 5.59 23.35
N GLN A 52 -6.85 6.00 23.68
CA GLN A 52 -8.03 5.70 22.89
C GLN A 52 -8.44 6.95 22.12
N VAL A 53 -8.26 6.87 20.82
CA VAL A 53 -8.43 7.99 19.91
C VAL A 53 -9.82 7.98 19.27
N GLY A 54 -10.47 6.83 19.15
CA GLY A 54 -11.84 6.74 18.66
C GLY A 54 -12.66 5.72 19.42
N ARG A 55 -13.93 5.56 19.04
CA ARG A 55 -14.80 4.54 19.64
C ARG A 55 -14.25 3.12 19.48
N THR A 56 -13.67 2.84 18.31
CA THR A 56 -13.16 1.52 17.93
C THR A 56 -11.65 1.50 17.71
N THR A 57 -10.96 2.60 18.05
CA THR A 57 -9.54 2.80 17.74
C THR A 57 -8.73 2.94 19.02
N GLY A 58 -7.88 1.95 19.28
CA GLY A 58 -6.96 1.91 20.41
C GLY A 58 -5.51 2.00 19.94
N VAL A 59 -4.72 2.80 20.65
CA VAL A 59 -3.30 3.02 20.38
C VAL A 59 -2.49 2.59 21.60
N LEU A 60 -1.48 1.74 21.37
CA LEU A 60 -0.42 1.42 22.33
C LEU A 60 0.79 2.28 22.03
N PHE A 61 1.50 2.72 23.06
CA PHE A 61 2.72 3.52 22.92
C PHE A 61 3.93 2.78 23.46
N LEU A 62 4.98 2.73 22.65
CA LEU A 62 6.21 2.04 23.01
C LEU A 62 7.44 2.81 22.51
N SER A 63 8.35 3.16 23.41
CA SER A 63 9.68 3.65 23.03
C SER A 63 10.60 2.47 22.71
N LEU A 64 11.47 2.61 21.71
CA LEU A 64 12.46 1.58 21.40
C LEU A 64 13.47 1.40 22.53
N LYS A 65 13.88 2.46 23.25
CA LYS A 65 14.70 2.33 24.48
C LYS A 65 14.03 1.43 25.50
N TYR A 66 12.74 1.60 25.71
CA TYR A 66 12.00 0.78 26.66
C TYR A 66 11.87 -0.67 26.18
N HIS A 67 11.63 -0.88 24.88
CA HIS A 67 11.53 -2.22 24.30
C HIS A 67 12.84 -3.02 24.44
N ARG A 68 14.01 -2.36 24.32
CA ARG A 68 15.30 -3.03 24.56
C ARG A 68 15.51 -3.46 26.00
N LEU A 69 14.94 -2.74 26.96
CA LEU A 69 15.04 -3.09 28.37
C LEU A 69 14.03 -4.17 28.75
N HIS A 70 12.84 -4.14 28.15
CA HIS A 70 11.71 -5.02 28.45
C HIS A 70 11.05 -5.54 27.17
N PRO A 71 11.65 -6.52 26.47
CA PRO A 71 11.06 -7.10 25.26
C PRO A 71 9.74 -7.82 25.52
N GLU A 72 9.54 -8.41 26.69
CA GLU A 72 8.33 -9.11 27.10
C GLU A 72 7.09 -8.19 27.23
N TYR A 73 7.32 -6.89 27.47
CA TYR A 73 6.25 -5.93 27.74
C TYR A 73 5.24 -5.84 26.60
N VAL A 74 5.72 -5.79 25.35
CA VAL A 74 4.84 -5.62 24.18
C VAL A 74 3.91 -6.83 24.01
N HIS A 75 4.41 -8.04 24.25
CA HIS A 75 3.61 -9.26 24.13
C HIS A 75 2.47 -9.27 25.15
N ILE A 76 2.77 -8.97 26.41
CA ILE A 76 1.79 -8.89 27.49
C ILE A 76 0.75 -7.79 27.20
N ARG A 77 1.18 -6.63 26.69
CA ARG A 77 0.26 -5.53 26.36
C ARG A 77 -0.65 -5.87 25.19
N VAL A 78 -0.13 -6.53 24.15
CA VAL A 78 -0.90 -6.97 22.99
C VAL A 78 -1.93 -8.03 23.39
N GLU A 79 -1.54 -8.98 24.24
CA GLU A 79 -2.46 -9.99 24.77
C GLU A 79 -3.58 -9.36 25.60
N LYS A 80 -3.25 -8.42 26.50
CA LYS A 80 -4.25 -7.67 27.28
C LYS A 80 -5.18 -6.85 26.39
N LEU A 81 -4.68 -6.25 25.32
CA LEU A 81 -5.50 -5.49 24.37
C LEU A 81 -6.48 -6.41 23.63
N GLY A 82 -6.03 -7.62 23.26
CA GLY A 82 -6.83 -8.64 22.61
C GLY A 82 -7.61 -8.09 21.41
N HIS A 83 -8.91 -8.33 21.39
CA HIS A 83 -9.84 -7.85 20.36
C HIS A 83 -10.70 -6.68 20.85
N SER A 84 -10.23 -5.93 21.85
CA SER A 84 -11.00 -4.84 22.46
C SER A 84 -11.27 -3.67 21.50
N TYR A 85 -10.47 -3.55 20.44
CA TYR A 85 -10.59 -2.50 19.44
C TYR A 85 -10.53 -3.09 18.04
N THR A 86 -11.31 -2.52 17.11
CA THR A 86 -11.29 -2.91 15.70
C THR A 86 -10.00 -2.44 15.03
N LEU A 87 -9.65 -1.16 15.22
CA LEU A 87 -8.39 -0.60 14.76
C LEU A 87 -7.42 -0.54 15.94
N ARG A 88 -6.36 -1.33 15.85
CA ARG A 88 -5.32 -1.42 16.88
C ARG A 88 -4.03 -0.91 16.29
N ILE A 89 -3.45 0.09 16.94
CA ILE A 89 -2.25 0.76 16.45
C ILE A 89 -1.16 0.63 17.52
N LEU A 90 0.04 0.24 17.11
CA LEU A 90 1.24 0.35 17.93
C LEU A 90 2.04 1.57 17.45
N LEU A 91 2.05 2.63 18.26
CA LEU A 91 2.84 3.83 18.04
C LEU A 91 4.23 3.64 18.67
N ILE A 92 5.24 3.48 17.82
CA ILE A 92 6.62 3.26 18.19
C ILE A 92 7.37 4.59 18.14
N LEU A 93 8.01 4.97 19.25
CA LEU A 93 8.93 6.10 19.29
C LEU A 93 10.37 5.60 19.02
N CYS A 94 10.96 6.04 17.92
CA CYS A 94 12.32 5.74 17.52
C CYS A 94 13.31 6.70 18.20
N ASP A 95 13.81 6.30 19.36
CA ASP A 95 14.74 7.09 20.19
C ASP A 95 16.17 6.51 20.25
N ILE A 96 16.47 5.50 19.42
CA ILE A 96 17.77 4.82 19.34
C ILE A 96 18.37 4.94 17.94
N THR A 97 19.69 4.99 17.85
CA THR A 97 20.44 4.90 16.59
C THR A 97 20.27 3.55 15.88
N GLU A 98 20.46 2.44 16.58
CA GLU A 98 20.22 1.09 16.07
C GLU A 98 18.76 0.65 16.30
N HIS A 99 17.89 0.93 15.33
CA HIS A 99 16.45 0.69 15.40
C HIS A 99 15.97 -0.43 14.45
N ARG A 100 16.81 -0.88 13.51
CA ARG A 100 16.43 -1.80 12.43
C ARG A 100 15.95 -3.16 12.95
N ASP A 101 16.69 -3.75 13.88
CA ASP A 101 16.35 -5.07 14.42
C ASP A 101 15.11 -5.04 15.32
N ALA A 102 15.02 -4.05 16.21
CA ALA A 102 13.88 -3.88 17.10
C ALA A 102 12.57 -3.64 16.33
N ILE A 103 12.58 -2.76 15.32
CA ILE A 103 11.39 -2.52 14.49
C ILE A 103 11.02 -3.78 13.69
N ARG A 104 12.01 -4.52 13.17
CA ARG A 104 11.76 -5.77 12.45
C ARG A 104 11.08 -6.82 13.33
N GLU A 105 11.51 -6.95 14.58
CA GLU A 105 10.87 -7.85 15.56
C GLU A 105 9.45 -7.39 15.91
N LEU A 106 9.28 -6.12 16.28
CA LEU A 106 7.97 -5.54 16.61
C LEU A 106 6.97 -5.64 15.45
N THR A 107 7.44 -5.46 14.21
CA THR A 107 6.59 -5.58 13.01
C THR A 107 6.10 -7.00 12.82
N LYS A 108 6.93 -8.03 13.09
CA LYS A 108 6.48 -9.43 13.04
C LYS A 108 5.38 -9.70 14.07
N VAL A 109 5.55 -9.22 15.30
CA VAL A 109 4.55 -9.36 16.37
C VAL A 109 3.25 -8.66 16.00
N CYS A 110 3.33 -7.46 15.43
CA CYS A 110 2.15 -6.70 15.01
C CYS A 110 1.44 -7.36 13.83
N LEU A 111 2.18 -7.94 12.88
CA LEU A 111 1.61 -8.64 11.73
C LEU A 111 0.80 -9.87 12.15
N ILE A 112 1.29 -10.66 13.11
CA ILE A 112 0.59 -11.85 13.61
C ILE A 112 -0.70 -11.47 14.35
N ASN A 113 -0.69 -10.35 15.08
CA ASN A 113 -1.82 -9.92 15.91
C ASN A 113 -2.78 -8.95 15.19
N ASN A 114 -2.58 -8.70 13.88
CA ASN A 114 -3.32 -7.72 13.09
C ASN A 114 -3.36 -6.33 13.75
N ILE A 115 -2.17 -5.82 14.11
CA ILE A 115 -1.95 -4.48 14.67
C ILE A 115 -1.18 -3.66 13.63
N THR A 116 -1.61 -2.42 13.41
CA THR A 116 -0.92 -1.49 12.51
C THR A 116 0.22 -0.80 13.26
N VAL A 117 1.40 -0.77 12.67
CA VAL A 117 2.56 -0.07 13.23
C VAL A 117 2.61 1.36 12.69
N LEU A 118 2.78 2.33 13.58
CA LEU A 118 3.17 3.70 13.24
C LEU A 118 4.50 4.01 13.93
N VAL A 119 5.45 4.56 13.20
CA VAL A 119 6.76 4.95 13.73
C VAL A 119 6.84 6.46 13.78
N ALA A 120 7.27 7.01 14.91
CA ALA A 120 7.55 8.43 15.11
C ALA A 120 9.02 8.60 15.52
N PHE A 121 9.70 9.60 14.98
CA PHE A 121 11.09 9.94 15.31
C PHE A 121 11.21 11.00 16.39
N SER A 122 10.09 11.61 16.79
CA SER A 122 10.04 12.60 17.87
C SER A 122 8.75 12.52 18.67
N PHE A 123 8.76 13.07 19.88
CA PHE A 123 7.56 13.20 20.71
C PHE A 123 6.52 14.14 20.05
N GLU A 124 6.98 15.15 19.33
CA GLU A 124 6.11 16.09 18.60
C GLU A 124 5.33 15.38 17.49
N GLU A 125 6.02 14.56 16.70
CA GLU A 125 5.43 13.74 15.64
C GLU A 125 4.45 12.71 16.22
N ALA A 126 4.81 12.04 17.32
CA ALA A 126 3.92 11.11 18.02
C ALA A 126 2.61 11.79 18.48
N GLY A 127 2.73 12.98 19.08
CA GLY A 127 1.57 13.79 19.48
C GLY A 127 0.73 14.26 18.29
N HIS A 128 1.38 14.62 17.19
CA HIS A 128 0.72 15.00 15.94
C HIS A 128 -0.07 13.82 15.35
N TYR A 129 0.49 12.61 15.34
CA TYR A 129 -0.21 11.41 14.89
C TYR A 129 -1.45 11.09 15.72
N LEU A 130 -1.36 11.15 17.05
CA LEU A 130 -2.53 10.95 17.91
C LEU A 130 -3.62 12.01 17.64
N SER A 131 -3.21 13.27 17.47
CA SER A 131 -4.13 14.38 17.17
C SER A 131 -4.82 14.19 15.81
N THR A 132 -4.06 13.75 14.81
CA THR A 132 -4.53 13.45 13.45
C THR A 132 -5.50 12.28 13.46
N LEU A 133 -5.12 11.17 14.09
CA LEU A 133 -5.99 10.00 14.22
C LEU A 133 -7.35 10.36 14.83
N LYS A 134 -7.40 11.32 15.77
CA LYS A 134 -8.67 11.81 16.33
C LYS A 134 -9.48 12.59 15.31
N GLN A 135 -8.85 13.55 14.64
CA GLN A 135 -9.51 14.43 13.68
C GLN A 135 -10.08 13.66 12.48
N PHE A 136 -9.44 12.56 12.11
CA PHE A 136 -9.85 11.72 10.99
C PHE A 136 -10.88 10.63 11.36
N GLU A 137 -11.34 10.54 12.61
CA GLU A 137 -12.33 9.52 13.05
C GLU A 137 -13.63 9.55 12.21
N HIS A 138 -14.12 10.75 11.88
CA HIS A 138 -15.35 10.94 11.12
C HIS A 138 -15.13 11.43 9.68
N LYS A 139 -13.87 11.53 9.23
CA LYS A 139 -13.56 12.09 7.92
C LYS A 139 -13.63 11.01 6.84
N PRO A 140 -14.38 11.20 5.75
CA PRO A 140 -14.45 10.23 4.67
C PRO A 140 -13.09 10.10 3.94
N PRO A 141 -12.84 8.99 3.23
CA PRO A 141 -11.58 8.73 2.53
C PRO A 141 -11.35 9.62 1.27
N ASP A 142 -12.08 10.72 1.13
CA ASP A 142 -12.04 11.61 -0.03
C ASP A 142 -10.67 12.24 -0.27
N MET A 143 -9.86 12.39 0.78
CA MET A 143 -8.49 12.90 0.65
C MET A 143 -7.53 11.90 -0.03
N ILE A 144 -7.81 10.61 0.08
CA ILE A 144 -6.95 9.54 -0.45
C ILE A 144 -7.38 9.14 -1.86
N LYS A 145 -8.65 9.43 -2.22
CA LYS A 145 -9.17 9.15 -3.54
C LYS A 145 -8.43 9.97 -4.61
N GLU A 146 -8.03 9.30 -5.69
CA GLU A 146 -7.45 9.96 -6.86
C GLU A 146 -8.40 11.06 -7.35
N ARG A 147 -7.91 12.30 -7.35
CA ARG A 147 -8.61 13.42 -7.95
C ARG A 147 -8.44 13.33 -9.46
N VAL A 148 -9.31 12.56 -10.09
CA VAL A 148 -9.43 12.61 -11.55
C VAL A 148 -10.05 13.94 -11.93
N ASP A 149 -9.25 14.81 -12.55
CA ASP A 149 -9.76 16.03 -13.15
C ASP A 149 -10.80 15.66 -14.20
N LYS A 150 -12.03 16.17 -14.04
CA LYS A 150 -13.15 15.89 -14.95
C LYS A 150 -13.07 16.68 -16.26
N ASP A 151 -12.05 17.51 -16.41
CA ASP A 151 -11.84 18.32 -17.60
C ASP A 151 -11.48 17.44 -18.79
N TYR A 152 -12.15 17.66 -19.92
CA TYR A 152 -11.89 16.93 -21.16
C TYR A 152 -10.40 16.93 -21.54
N ASN A 153 -9.72 18.07 -21.34
CA ASN A 153 -8.30 18.21 -21.65
C ASN A 153 -7.41 17.38 -20.73
N ALA A 154 -7.79 17.25 -19.45
CA ALA A 154 -7.05 16.42 -18.51
C ALA A 154 -7.24 14.94 -18.85
N ILE A 155 -8.47 14.52 -19.14
CA ILE A 155 -8.79 13.16 -19.57
C ILE A 155 -8.05 12.79 -20.87
N LEU A 156 -8.08 13.69 -21.87
CA LEU A 156 -7.39 13.50 -23.14
C LEU A 156 -5.87 13.39 -22.94
N ARG A 157 -5.31 14.24 -22.07
CA ARG A 157 -3.87 14.21 -21.73
C ARG A 157 -3.51 12.88 -21.08
N THR A 158 -4.21 12.48 -20.04
CA THR A 158 -3.98 11.20 -19.34
C THR A 158 -4.10 10.01 -20.30
N ALA A 159 -5.13 9.99 -21.15
CA ALA A 159 -5.36 8.91 -22.11
C ALA A 159 -4.28 8.80 -23.20
N LEU A 160 -3.74 9.92 -23.69
CA LEU A 160 -2.70 9.88 -24.73
C LEU A 160 -1.29 9.74 -24.14
N THR A 161 -1.06 10.19 -22.90
CA THR A 161 0.22 9.96 -22.19
C THR A 161 0.39 8.52 -21.72
N SER A 162 -0.66 7.69 -21.72
CA SER A 162 -0.51 6.25 -21.47
C SER A 162 0.22 5.52 -22.61
N ILE A 163 0.31 6.15 -23.80
CA ILE A 163 1.05 5.61 -24.93
C ILE A 163 2.55 5.78 -24.67
N SER A 164 3.32 4.71 -24.83
CA SER A 164 4.76 4.73 -24.64
C SER A 164 5.43 5.81 -25.50
N LYS A 165 6.27 6.64 -24.87
CA LYS A 165 7.06 7.73 -25.49
C LYS A 165 6.23 8.92 -26.03
N VAL A 166 4.97 9.07 -25.60
CA VAL A 166 4.14 10.25 -25.89
C VAL A 166 4.13 11.17 -24.67
N ASN A 167 4.56 12.43 -24.85
CA ASN A 167 4.67 13.41 -23.78
C ASN A 167 3.44 14.33 -23.70
N LYS A 168 3.30 15.07 -22.58
CA LYS A 168 2.22 16.07 -22.39
C LYS A 168 2.19 17.13 -23.50
N THR A 169 3.36 17.55 -23.99
CA THR A 169 3.50 18.49 -25.10
C THR A 169 3.00 17.92 -26.42
N ASP A 170 3.24 16.62 -26.67
CA ASP A 170 2.80 15.93 -27.88
C ASP A 170 1.26 15.86 -27.93
N VAL A 171 0.61 15.64 -26.78
CA VAL A 171 -0.85 15.64 -26.67
C VAL A 171 -1.44 17.02 -27.00
N GLU A 172 -0.77 18.10 -26.57
CA GLU A 172 -1.20 19.47 -26.87
C GLU A 172 -1.12 19.77 -28.38
N THR A 173 -0.04 19.31 -29.03
CA THR A 173 0.11 19.38 -30.49
C THR A 173 -0.98 18.56 -31.21
N LEU A 174 -1.24 17.32 -30.78
CA LEU A 174 -2.29 16.48 -31.36
C LEU A 174 -3.69 17.09 -31.20
N ARG A 175 -3.95 17.69 -30.04
CA ARG A 175 -5.20 18.40 -29.75
C ARG A 175 -5.37 19.59 -30.69
N THR A 176 -4.32 20.39 -30.86
CA THR A 176 -4.39 21.60 -31.71
C THR A 176 -4.55 21.24 -33.19
N SER A 177 -3.89 20.17 -33.66
CA SER A 177 -3.92 19.79 -35.08
C SER A 177 -5.14 18.97 -35.49
N PHE A 178 -5.59 18.03 -34.65
CA PHE A 178 -6.70 17.11 -35.00
C PHE A 178 -8.01 17.41 -34.26
N GLY A 179 -7.97 18.17 -33.16
CA GLY A 179 -9.13 18.61 -32.36
C GLY A 179 -9.78 17.51 -31.53
N SER A 180 -10.14 16.40 -32.17
CA SER A 180 -10.91 15.30 -31.58
C SER A 180 -10.07 14.04 -31.42
N PHE A 181 -10.30 13.31 -30.31
CA PHE A 181 -9.70 11.99 -30.09
C PHE A 181 -9.99 11.00 -31.22
N ALA A 182 -11.20 11.06 -31.80
CA ALA A 182 -11.58 10.20 -32.92
C ALA A 182 -10.75 10.49 -34.18
N ASN A 183 -10.39 11.76 -34.41
CA ASN A 183 -9.53 12.15 -35.53
C ASN A 183 -8.09 11.70 -35.29
N ILE A 184 -7.60 11.80 -34.05
CA ILE A 184 -6.27 11.32 -33.65
C ILE A 184 -6.15 9.80 -33.87
N ALA A 185 -7.18 9.03 -33.51
CA ALA A 185 -7.20 7.58 -33.66
C ALA A 185 -7.24 7.11 -35.12
N LYS A 186 -7.83 7.90 -36.03
CA LYS A 186 -7.95 7.59 -37.47
C LYS A 186 -6.84 8.24 -38.32
N ALA A 187 -5.95 9.03 -37.73
CA ALA A 187 -4.94 9.77 -38.45
C ALA A 187 -3.97 8.83 -39.19
N THR A 188 -3.60 9.19 -40.42
CA THR A 188 -2.61 8.42 -41.17
C THR A 188 -1.21 8.61 -40.57
N PRO A 189 -0.29 7.63 -40.70
CA PRO A 189 1.08 7.79 -40.20
C PRO A 189 1.80 8.98 -40.85
N GLU A 190 1.42 9.37 -42.07
CA GLU A 190 1.98 10.53 -42.77
C GLU A 190 1.53 11.85 -42.11
N GLN A 191 0.24 11.98 -41.78
CA GLN A 191 -0.28 13.15 -41.08
C GLN A 191 0.34 13.31 -39.69
N LEU A 192 0.58 12.21 -38.98
CA LEU A 192 1.25 12.24 -37.68
C LEU A 192 2.73 12.62 -37.78
N ARG A 193 3.42 12.26 -38.87
CA ARG A 193 4.82 12.64 -39.13
C ARG A 193 4.99 14.11 -39.49
N ASN A 194 3.95 14.74 -40.04
CA ASN A 194 3.97 16.16 -40.39
C ASN A 194 3.87 17.08 -39.15
N LEU A 195 3.56 16.53 -37.98
CA LEU A 195 3.48 17.30 -36.75
C LEU A 195 4.86 17.58 -36.14
N PRO A 196 5.06 18.78 -35.57
CA PRO A 196 6.31 19.12 -34.90
C PRO A 196 6.54 18.20 -33.69
N GLY A 197 7.74 17.62 -33.60
CA GLY A 197 8.13 16.75 -32.47
C GLY A 197 7.68 15.28 -32.58
N PHE A 198 7.03 14.88 -33.69
CA PHE A 198 6.62 13.51 -33.95
C PHE A 198 7.64 12.73 -34.79
N GLY A 199 8.57 12.06 -34.10
CA GLY A 199 9.49 11.12 -34.74
C GLY A 199 8.84 9.78 -35.12
N GLN A 200 9.52 8.99 -35.96
CA GLN A 200 9.02 7.69 -36.44
C GLN A 200 8.62 6.73 -35.31
N ILE A 201 9.33 6.77 -34.18
CA ILE A 201 9.06 5.93 -33.02
C ILE A 201 7.71 6.30 -32.38
N LYS A 202 7.42 7.60 -32.20
CA LYS A 202 6.15 8.07 -31.61
C LYS A 202 4.97 7.70 -32.52
N VAL A 203 5.13 7.94 -33.82
CA VAL A 203 4.09 7.61 -34.81
C VAL A 203 3.82 6.11 -34.86
N LYS A 204 4.88 5.28 -34.87
CA LYS A 204 4.75 3.82 -34.81
C LYS A 204 4.05 3.36 -33.55
N ASN A 205 4.40 3.93 -32.39
CA ASN A 205 3.77 3.57 -31.11
C ASN A 205 2.30 3.95 -31.06
N ILE A 206 1.94 5.15 -31.52
CA ILE A 206 0.55 5.62 -31.57
C ILE A 206 -0.27 4.71 -32.50
N LYS A 207 0.19 4.47 -33.72
CA LYS A 207 -0.48 3.61 -34.68
C LYS A 207 -0.63 2.17 -34.18
N ASN A 208 0.44 1.61 -33.62
CA ASN A 208 0.41 0.29 -33.01
C ASN A 208 -0.56 0.26 -31.81
N THR A 209 -0.69 1.32 -31.03
CA THR A 209 -1.64 1.33 -29.90
C THR A 209 -3.09 1.29 -30.37
N PHE A 210 -3.43 1.99 -31.46
CA PHE A 210 -4.80 2.04 -31.99
C PHE A 210 -5.16 0.84 -32.88
N GLU A 211 -4.21 0.29 -33.65
CA GLU A 211 -4.48 -0.78 -34.62
C GLU A 211 -4.19 -2.18 -34.09
N LYS A 212 -3.40 -2.31 -33.01
CA LYS A 212 -3.04 -3.64 -32.48
C LYS A 212 -4.28 -4.33 -31.93
N PRO A 213 -4.54 -5.58 -32.33
CA PRO A 213 -5.65 -6.34 -31.78
C PRO A 213 -5.45 -6.57 -30.28
N VAL A 214 -6.54 -6.46 -29.52
CA VAL A 214 -6.54 -6.67 -28.06
C VAL A 214 -6.09 -8.08 -27.68
N ARG A 215 -6.30 -9.06 -28.58
CA ARG A 215 -5.84 -10.45 -28.41
C ARG A 215 -4.51 -10.68 -29.14
N ASN A 216 -3.49 -11.10 -28.41
CA ASN A 216 -2.25 -11.59 -29.00
C ASN A 216 -2.44 -13.01 -29.58
N ASN A 217 -1.60 -13.41 -30.54
CA ASN A 217 -1.59 -14.77 -31.10
C ASN A 217 -1.33 -15.86 -30.04
N ALA A 218 -0.66 -15.53 -28.93
CA ALA A 218 -0.48 -16.41 -27.78
C ALA A 218 -1.77 -16.67 -26.96
N THR A 219 -2.80 -15.81 -27.10
CA THR A 219 -4.11 -16.00 -26.45
C THR A 219 -5.10 -16.70 -27.39
N ARG A 220 -4.83 -16.69 -28.71
CA ARG A 220 -5.61 -17.48 -29.69
C ARG A 220 -5.36 -18.99 -29.56
N THR A 221 -4.27 -19.41 -28.93
CA THR A 221 -3.98 -20.82 -28.67
C THR A 221 -4.78 -21.40 -27.51
N LEU A 222 -5.36 -20.59 -26.61
CA LEU A 222 -6.16 -21.10 -25.49
C LEU A 222 -7.44 -21.83 -25.96
N PRO A 223 -8.27 -21.28 -26.87
CA PRO A 223 -9.39 -22.02 -27.44
C PRO A 223 -8.95 -23.24 -28.27
N ALA A 224 -7.84 -23.13 -29.00
CA ALA A 224 -7.32 -24.23 -29.82
C ALA A 224 -6.74 -25.38 -28.97
N MET A 225 -6.10 -25.06 -27.84
CA MET A 225 -5.62 -26.05 -26.87
C MET A 225 -6.79 -26.73 -26.16
N ILE A 226 -7.82 -25.98 -25.75
CA ILE A 226 -9.05 -26.54 -25.15
C ILE A 226 -9.78 -27.46 -26.15
N ALA A 227 -9.83 -27.09 -27.43
CA ALA A 227 -10.40 -27.93 -28.48
C ALA A 227 -9.56 -29.19 -28.74
N ALA A 228 -8.23 -29.10 -28.71
CA ALA A 228 -7.34 -30.25 -28.88
C ALA A 228 -7.42 -31.24 -27.71
N THR A 229 -7.63 -30.77 -26.47
CA THR A 229 -7.83 -31.64 -25.30
C THR A 229 -9.16 -32.40 -25.36
N GLN A 230 -10.21 -31.82 -25.98
CA GLN A 230 -11.50 -32.49 -26.16
C GLN A 230 -11.47 -33.55 -27.27
N SER A 231 -10.72 -33.33 -28.35
CA SER A 231 -10.55 -34.33 -29.42
C SER A 231 -9.69 -35.53 -29.02
N ALA A 232 -8.77 -35.37 -28.07
CA ALA A 232 -7.98 -36.48 -27.52
C ALA A 232 -8.80 -37.41 -26.60
N ALA A 233 -9.86 -36.89 -25.96
CA ALA A 233 -10.76 -37.68 -25.12
C ALA A 233 -11.79 -38.51 -25.91
N ALA A 234 -11.95 -38.23 -27.21
CA ALA A 234 -12.92 -38.92 -28.08
C ALA A 234 -12.37 -40.18 -28.76
N ASN A 235 -11.05 -40.43 -28.70
CA ASN A 235 -10.40 -41.50 -29.48
C ASN A 235 -10.07 -42.77 -28.65
N SER A 236 -10.71 -42.96 -27.49
CA SER A 236 -10.46 -44.10 -26.59
C SER A 236 -11.73 -44.85 -26.17
N LYS A 237 -12.68 -45.06 -27.10
CA LYS A 237 -13.76 -46.05 -26.90
C LYS A 237 -14.12 -46.80 -28.20
N GLU A 238 -13.59 -48.01 -28.32
CA GLU A 238 -14.18 -49.10 -29.09
C GLU A 238 -14.54 -50.23 -28.11
N ALA A 239 -15.76 -50.76 -28.23
CA ALA A 239 -16.52 -51.57 -27.26
C ALA A 239 -16.40 -53.10 -27.56
N PRO A 240 -17.28 -54.05 -27.14
CA PRO A 240 -18.38 -54.05 -26.14
C PRO A 240 -18.53 -55.35 -25.29
N GLN A 241 -19.51 -55.37 -24.37
CA GLN A 241 -20.41 -56.46 -23.90
C GLN A 241 -20.63 -56.36 -22.38
N GLU A 242 -21.81 -56.49 -21.79
CA GLU A 242 -23.21 -56.69 -22.20
C GLU A 242 -24.09 -56.42 -20.95
N GLY A 243 -25.33 -55.95 -21.11
CA GLY A 243 -26.39 -56.20 -20.10
C GLY A 243 -26.97 -55.03 -19.30
N SER A 244 -28.13 -54.54 -19.79
CA SER A 244 -29.31 -54.02 -19.06
C SER A 244 -29.23 -52.76 -18.15
N ALA A 245 -29.65 -51.64 -18.76
CA ALA A 245 -30.75 -50.74 -18.37
C ALA A 245 -31.08 -50.49 -16.87
N GLU A 246 -30.84 -49.26 -16.38
CA GLU A 246 -31.84 -48.23 -16.04
C GLU A 246 -31.32 -47.20 -15.00
N PHE A 247 -31.38 -45.93 -15.39
CA PHE A 247 -31.77 -44.71 -14.66
C PHE A 247 -31.42 -44.46 -13.16
N LEU A 248 -30.88 -43.24 -12.96
CA LEU A 248 -30.89 -42.32 -11.79
C LEU A 248 -29.66 -42.27 -10.85
N THR A 249 -29.13 -41.05 -10.76
CA THR A 249 -28.26 -40.47 -9.71
C THR A 249 -29.02 -40.34 -8.37
N PRO A 250 -28.44 -39.83 -7.25
CA PRO A 250 -27.09 -39.29 -7.00
C PRO A 250 -26.37 -39.81 -5.73
N ALA A 251 -25.09 -39.42 -5.60
CA ALA A 251 -24.34 -39.15 -4.36
C ALA A 251 -24.38 -40.17 -3.21
N VAL A 252 -23.20 -40.67 -2.81
CA VAL A 252 -22.50 -40.25 -1.56
C VAL A 252 -21.13 -40.93 -1.52
N MET A 253 -20.17 -40.14 -1.06
CA MET A 253 -18.78 -40.41 -0.73
C MET A 253 -18.52 -41.78 -0.10
N ALA A 254 -17.40 -42.40 -0.44
CA ALA A 254 -16.23 -42.47 0.44
C ALA A 254 -15.14 -43.37 -0.18
N SER A 255 -13.89 -43.02 0.12
CA SER A 255 -12.68 -43.83 -0.04
C SER A 255 -11.94 -43.70 -1.37
N ALA A 256 -11.00 -42.74 -1.41
CA ALA A 256 -9.77 -42.82 -2.20
C ALA A 256 -8.73 -41.81 -1.67
N ASN A 257 -8.34 -41.95 -0.40
CA ASN A 257 -7.03 -41.46 0.04
C ASN A 257 -6.03 -42.57 -0.29
N GLU A 258 -5.24 -42.40 -1.36
CA GLU A 258 -3.85 -42.93 -1.45
C GLU A 258 -3.14 -42.66 -2.80
N THR A 259 -3.71 -41.92 -3.76
CA THR A 259 -3.04 -41.72 -5.08
C THR A 259 -2.95 -40.25 -5.52
N GLU A 260 -2.74 -39.32 -4.58
CA GLU A 260 -2.49 -37.90 -4.89
C GLU A 260 -1.04 -37.44 -4.62
N LYS A 261 -0.13 -38.35 -4.24
CA LYS A 261 1.24 -37.97 -3.88
C LYS A 261 2.30 -38.03 -4.99
N GLU A 262 1.96 -38.41 -6.23
CA GLU A 262 3.00 -38.69 -7.24
C GLU A 262 2.97 -37.88 -8.56
N ILE A 263 2.12 -36.87 -8.73
CA ILE A 263 2.13 -36.05 -9.98
C ILE A 263 2.45 -34.56 -9.73
N LEU A 264 2.74 -34.15 -8.50
CA LEU A 264 3.21 -32.78 -8.18
C LEU A 264 4.74 -32.69 -8.09
N SER A 265 5.46 -33.21 -9.08
CA SER A 265 6.91 -33.00 -9.19
C SER A 265 7.35 -32.96 -10.65
N THR A 266 7.36 -31.75 -11.22
CA THR A 266 8.31 -31.28 -12.25
C THR A 266 7.83 -29.92 -12.79
N ARG A 267 7.87 -28.90 -11.91
CA ARG A 267 7.89 -27.51 -12.37
C ARG A 267 9.35 -27.05 -12.29
N PRO A 268 9.97 -26.59 -13.38
CA PRO A 268 11.35 -26.10 -13.31
C PRO A 268 11.44 -24.97 -12.26
N PRO A 269 12.49 -24.96 -11.43
CA PRO A 269 12.64 -23.94 -10.39
C PRO A 269 12.70 -22.56 -11.02
N ARG A 270 11.98 -21.60 -10.41
CA ARG A 270 12.01 -20.20 -10.85
C ARG A 270 13.44 -19.67 -10.74
N GLU A 271 13.89 -18.96 -11.78
CA GLU A 271 15.14 -18.22 -11.73
C GLU A 271 15.11 -17.22 -10.56
N PRO A 272 16.20 -17.11 -9.78
CA PRO A 272 16.28 -16.17 -8.67
C PRO A 272 16.10 -14.73 -9.18
N SER A 273 15.46 -13.90 -8.36
CA SER A 273 15.26 -12.49 -8.69
C SER A 273 16.63 -11.80 -8.85
N PRO A 274 16.79 -10.88 -9.82
CA PRO A 274 18.05 -10.17 -10.02
C PRO A 274 18.49 -9.47 -8.73
N VAL A 275 19.81 -9.43 -8.48
CA VAL A 275 20.40 -8.63 -7.41
C VAL A 275 20.16 -7.16 -7.77
N TRP A 276 19.36 -6.48 -6.95
CA TRP A 276 19.18 -5.03 -7.05
C TRP A 276 20.42 -4.39 -6.44
N ASP A 277 21.38 -4.04 -7.29
CA ASP A 277 22.60 -3.35 -6.87
C ASP A 277 22.28 -1.86 -6.70
N ILE A 278 22.03 -1.46 -5.45
CA ILE A 278 21.68 -0.06 -5.08
C ILE A 278 22.93 0.84 -5.11
N GLU A 279 24.12 0.27 -5.34
CA GLU A 279 25.40 1.00 -5.27
C GLU A 279 25.88 1.58 -6.63
N LEU A 280 25.11 1.47 -7.71
CA LEU A 280 25.51 2.02 -9.02
C LEU A 280 25.12 3.49 -9.28
N ASP A 281 24.38 4.14 -8.37
CA ASP A 281 23.92 5.53 -8.52
C ASP A 281 24.64 6.53 -7.58
N LEU A 282 25.78 6.14 -7.01
CA LEU A 282 26.67 7.01 -6.20
C LEU A 282 28.04 7.24 -6.86
N ASN A 283 28.12 7.26 -8.20
CA ASN A 283 29.31 7.75 -8.88
C ASN A 283 29.24 9.29 -8.99
N ASP A 284 29.72 9.95 -7.94
CA ASP A 284 29.86 11.41 -7.80
C ASP A 284 31.14 11.99 -8.47
N ASP A 285 31.71 11.35 -9.49
CA ASP A 285 33.01 11.75 -10.07
C ASP A 285 32.97 12.12 -11.58
N ASP A 286 31.91 12.80 -12.02
CA ASP A 286 31.94 13.66 -13.22
C ASP A 286 31.93 15.16 -12.85
N LEU A 287 32.50 15.50 -11.68
CA LEU A 287 32.66 16.87 -11.20
C LEU A 287 34.09 17.39 -11.50
N PRO A 288 34.26 18.57 -12.13
CA PRO A 288 35.58 19.13 -12.41
C PRO A 288 36.28 19.58 -11.11
N PRO A 289 37.63 19.50 -11.03
CA PRO A 289 38.35 19.67 -9.78
C PRO A 289 38.32 21.14 -9.30
N ALA A 290 37.85 21.35 -8.08
CA ALA A 290 37.87 22.64 -7.39
C ALA A 290 39.28 22.95 -6.84
N GLU A 291 39.82 24.11 -7.21
CA GLU A 291 41.07 24.66 -6.69
C GLU A 291 40.96 24.95 -5.17
N ARG A 292 41.96 24.50 -4.40
CA ARG A 292 42.08 24.79 -2.97
C ARG A 292 42.50 26.25 -2.73
N GLY A 293 41.62 27.03 -2.09
CA GLY A 293 41.94 28.30 -1.44
C GLY A 293 41.78 28.23 0.09
N PRO A 294 42.49 29.05 0.90
CA PRO A 294 42.61 28.85 2.35
C PRO A 294 41.44 29.46 3.14
N LEU A 295 41.09 28.81 4.26
CA LEU A 295 40.00 29.18 5.19
C LEU A 295 40.31 30.46 5.98
N PRO A 296 39.37 31.41 6.11
CA PRO A 296 39.44 32.45 7.14
C PRO A 296 38.48 32.12 8.30
N GLY A 297 39.04 32.03 9.51
CA GLY A 297 38.28 32.04 10.75
C GLY A 297 37.80 33.46 11.09
N HIS A 298 36.59 33.59 11.64
CA HIS A 298 36.09 34.84 12.24
C HIS A 298 35.26 34.53 13.50
N SER A 299 35.55 35.29 14.55
CA SER A 299 34.81 35.41 15.81
C SER A 299 33.67 36.44 15.69
N PRO A 300 32.63 36.42 16.54
CA PRO A 300 31.45 37.25 16.36
C PRO A 300 31.57 38.62 17.04
N ARG A 301 31.03 39.67 16.41
CA ARG A 301 30.66 40.93 17.07
C ARG A 301 29.16 41.19 16.87
N PRO A 302 28.48 41.84 17.84
CA PRO A 302 27.03 42.00 17.84
C PRO A 302 26.58 43.21 16.99
N PHE A 303 25.40 43.11 16.39
CA PHE A 303 24.79 44.17 15.58
C PHE A 303 23.81 44.99 16.43
N ASP A 304 24.08 46.29 16.56
CA ASP A 304 23.12 47.33 16.97
C ASP A 304 22.32 47.80 15.74
N ILE A 305 21.00 47.99 15.91
CA ILE A 305 20.09 48.51 14.88
C ILE A 305 19.58 49.86 15.36
N ASP A 306 19.99 50.93 14.68
CA ASP A 306 19.38 52.26 14.79
C ASP A 306 18.26 52.42 13.76
N LEU A 307 17.10 52.87 14.25
CA LEU A 307 15.87 53.18 13.54
C LEU A 307 15.88 54.66 13.14
N ASP A 308 16.07 54.96 11.85
CA ASP A 308 15.84 56.30 11.32
C ASP A 308 14.41 56.43 10.79
N LEU A 309 13.64 57.28 11.49
CA LEU A 309 12.38 57.88 11.07
C LEU A 309 12.67 59.05 10.12
N ASN A 310 12.11 58.98 8.91
CA ASN A 310 11.46 60.11 8.26
C ASN A 310 10.53 59.63 7.13
#